data_AF-A0AAV0WHY2-F1
#
_entry.id   AF-A0AAV0WHY2-F1
#
_cell.length_a   1.000
_cell.length_b   1.000
_cell.length_c   1.000
_cell.angle_alpha   90.00
_cell.angle_beta   90.00
_cell.angle_gamma   90.00
#
_symmetry.space_group_name_H-M   'P 1'
#
loop_
_entity.id
_entity.type
_entity.pdbx_description
1 polymer ?
#
loop_
_entity_poly.entity_id
_entity_poly.type
_entity_poly.pdbx_seq_one_letter_code
_entity_poly.pdbx_strand_id
1 'polypeptide(L)' 'MNNLAEKKDLHELDKSIDIELEKLKMKKKEKDEIMNALHQYNDIKDATQEVLGRLAILEGVTVAEMHRKYNLLESD' A
#
# COMPACT_ATOMS: atom_id res chain seq x y z
N MET A 1 -27.25 43.15 14.56
CA MET A 1 -26.74 42.76 13.22
C MET A 1 -25.55 41.78 13.26
N ASN A 2 -24.91 41.51 14.42
CA ASN A 2 -23.76 40.58 14.51
C ASN A 2 -24.09 39.08 14.29
N ASN A 3 -25.25 38.61 14.73
CA ASN A 3 -25.57 37.17 14.76
C ASN A 3 -25.71 36.52 13.36
N LEU A 4 -25.98 37.33 12.31
CA LEU A 4 -26.12 36.83 10.94
C LEU A 4 -24.76 36.70 10.22
N ALA A 5 -23.78 37.54 10.58
CA ALA A 5 -22.41 37.45 10.08
C ALA A 5 -21.69 36.26 10.70
N GLU A 6 -21.76 36.11 12.03
CA GLU A 6 -21.18 34.97 12.75
C GLU A 6 -21.75 33.62 12.27
N LYS A 7 -23.05 33.56 11.98
CA LYS A 7 -23.68 32.35 11.43
C LYS A 7 -23.25 32.03 9.99
N LYS A 8 -22.96 33.05 9.18
CA LYS A 8 -22.40 32.86 7.82
C LYS A 8 -20.95 32.39 7.89
N ASP A 9 -20.13 33.00 8.75
CA ASP A 9 -18.74 32.64 8.93
C ASP A 9 -18.61 31.20 9.46
N LEU A 10 -19.47 30.80 10.40
CA LEU A 10 -19.53 29.42 10.89
C LEU A 10 -19.92 28.43 9.79
N HIS A 11 -20.86 28.80 8.92
CA HIS A 11 -21.28 27.95 7.80
C HIS A 11 -20.22 27.83 6.71
N GLU A 12 -19.42 28.87 6.48
CA GLU A 12 -18.28 28.82 5.56
C GLU A 12 -17.15 27.95 6.11
N LEU A 13 -16.88 28.04 7.41
CA LEU A 13 -15.91 27.19 8.10
C LEU A 13 -16.33 25.71 8.04
N ASP A 14 -17.59 25.39 8.34
CA ASP A 14 -18.15 24.04 8.27
C ASP A 14 -17.96 23.42 6.87
N LYS A 15 -18.29 24.18 5.81
CA LYS A 15 -18.05 23.76 4.43
C LYS A 15 -16.57 23.54 4.12
N SER A 16 -15.68 24.38 4.65
CA SER A 16 -14.24 24.22 4.40
C SER A 16 -13.69 22.95 5.05
N ILE A 17 -14.18 22.60 6.23
CA ILE A 17 -13.82 21.39 6.97
C ILE A 17 -14.32 20.16 6.20
N ASP A 18 -15.56 20.16 5.72
CA ASP A 18 -16.08 19.06 4.90
C ASP A 18 -15.24 18.80 3.65
N ILE A 19 -14.82 19.87 2.95
CA ILE A 19 -13.95 19.76 1.78
C ILE A 19 -12.59 19.17 2.15
N GLU A 20 -12.00 19.60 3.27
CA GLU A 20 -10.72 19.06 3.73
C GLU A 20 -10.83 17.60 4.17
N LEU A 21 -11.90 17.24 4.87
CA LEU A 21 -12.19 15.87 5.26
C LEU A 21 -12.32 14.95 4.05
N GLU A 22 -13.03 15.36 3.00
CA GLU A 22 -13.15 14.56 1.78
C GLU A 22 -11.80 14.39 1.07
N LYS A 23 -10.97 15.45 1.00
CA LYS A 23 -9.60 15.34 0.46
C LYS A 23 -8.75 14.36 1.26
N LEU A 24 -8.83 14.39 2.59
CA LEU A 24 -8.08 13.48 3.46
C LEU A 24 -8.56 12.04 3.31
N LYS A 25 -9.87 11.80 3.19
CA LYS A 25 -10.43 10.46 2.93
C LYS A 25 -9.94 9.89 1.62
N MET A 26 -9.90 10.69 0.55
CA MET A 26 -9.38 10.23 -0.75
C MET A 26 -7.90 9.85 -0.66
N LYS A 27 -7.07 10.69 -0.04
CA LYS A 27 -5.65 10.39 0.19
C LYS A 27 -5.44 9.14 1.06
N LYS A 28 -6.28 8.96 2.07
CA LYS A 28 -6.23 7.76 2.92
C LYS A 28 -6.56 6.51 2.10
N LYS A 29 -7.62 6.57 1.29
CA LYS A 29 -8.03 5.45 0.45
C LYS A 29 -6.92 5.02 -0.51
N GLU A 30 -6.27 5.97 -1.18
CA GLU A 30 -5.12 5.69 -2.06
C GLU A 30 -3.97 5.00 -1.32
N LYS A 31 -3.64 5.49 -0.12
CA LYS A 31 -2.60 4.86 0.72
C LYS A 31 -2.99 3.45 1.18
N ASP A 32 -4.25 3.25 1.57
CA ASP A 32 -4.76 1.95 1.99
C ASP A 32 -4.71 0.95 0.83
N GLU A 33 -5.03 1.37 -0.40
CA GLU A 33 -4.92 0.56 -1.62
C GLU A 33 -3.46 0.15 -1.90
N ILE A 34 -2.52 1.10 -1.82
CA ILE A 34 -1.09 0.81 -1.98
C ILE A 34 -0.59 -0.16 -0.89
N MET A 35 -1.00 0.05 0.36
CA MET A 35 -0.58 -0.81 1.47
C MET A 35 -1.12 -2.23 1.30
N ASN A 36 -2.36 -2.39 0.85
CA ASN A 36 -2.93 -3.69 0.53
C ASN A 36 -2.16 -4.39 -0.60
N ALA A 37 -1.80 -3.66 -1.66
CA ALA A 37 -1.00 -4.22 -2.76
C ALA A 37 0.39 -4.68 -2.28
N LEU A 38 1.03 -3.92 -1.40
CA LEU A 38 2.32 -4.30 -0.81
C LEU A 38 2.21 -5.55 0.05
N HIS A 39 1.15 -5.68 0.86
CA HIS A 39 0.92 -6.90 1.64
C HIS A 39 0.72 -8.12 0.74
N GLN A 40 -0.10 -8.00 -0.31
CA GLN A 40 -0.30 -9.08 -1.28
C GLN A 40 0.99 -9.46 -2.00
N TYR A 41 1.81 -8.48 -2.38
CA TYR A 41 3.12 -8.75 -2.97
C TYR A 41 4.04 -9.52 -2.01
N ASN A 42 4.12 -9.08 -0.75
CA ASN A 42 4.95 -9.75 0.25
C ASN A 42 4.48 -11.18 0.50
N ASP A 43 3.17 -11.42 0.62
CA ASP A 43 2.62 -12.77 0.83
C ASP A 43 3.01 -13.72 -0.30
N ILE A 44 2.93 -13.26 -1.56
CA ILE A 44 3.34 -14.05 -2.73
C ILE A 44 4.85 -14.26 -2.74
N LYS A 45 5.63 -13.22 -2.44
CA LYS A 45 7.10 -13.28 -2.38
C LYS A 45 7.56 -14.29 -1.34
N ASP A 46 6.96 -14.27 -0.16
CA ASP A 46 7.30 -15.17 0.95
C ASP A 46 6.93 -16.63 0.63
N ALA A 47 5.73 -16.87 0.09
CA ALA A 47 5.32 -18.20 -0.35
C ALA A 47 6.25 -18.73 -1.46
N THR A 48 6.64 -17.87 -2.40
CA THR A 48 7.59 -18.22 -3.46
C THR A 48 8.95 -18.58 -2.88
N GLN A 49 9.46 -17.80 -1.93
CA GLN A 49 10.74 -18.05 -1.29
C GLN A 49 10.76 -19.38 -0.51
N GLU A 50 9.65 -19.73 0.17
CA GLU A 50 9.53 -21.02 0.85
C GLU A 50 9.61 -22.19 -0.14
N VAL A 51 8.86 -22.12 -1.24
CA VAL A 51 8.85 -23.15 -2.29
C VAL A 51 10.23 -23.29 -2.92
N LEU A 52 10.88 -22.17 -3.27
CA LEU A 52 12.23 -22.18 -3.85
C LEU A 52 13.27 -22.73 -2.87
N GLY A 53 13.14 -22.44 -1.56
CA GLY A 53 13.99 -23.01 -0.52
C GLY A 53 13.89 -24.52 -0.45
N ARG A 54 12.67 -25.07 -0.46
CA ARG A 54 12.45 -26.52 -0.46
C ARG A 54 12.95 -27.17 -1.76
N LEU A 55 12.73 -26.54 -2.90
CA LEU A 55 13.15 -27.07 -4.20
C LEU A 55 14.68 -27.05 -4.34
N ALA A 56 15.35 -26.01 -3.85
CA ALA A 56 16.80 -25.94 -3.76
C ALA A 56 17.39 -27.12 -2.96
N ILE A 57 16.78 -27.45 -1.80
CA ILE A 57 17.19 -28.60 -0.98
C ILE A 57 17.04 -29.91 -1.75
N LEU A 58 15.91 -30.11 -2.44
CA LEU A 58 15.64 -31.33 -3.21
C LEU A 58 16.58 -31.48 -4.42
N GLU A 59 16.92 -30.38 -5.09
CA GLU A 59 17.82 -30.37 -6.24
C GLU A 59 19.31 -30.32 -5.85
N GLY A 60 19.63 -30.15 -4.56
CA GLY A 60 21.02 -30.05 -4.08
C GLY A 60 21.73 -28.76 -4.54
N VAL A 61 20.98 -27.71 -4.83
CA VAL A 61 21.48 -26.41 -5.30
C VAL A 61 21.17 -25.31 -4.28
N THR A 62 21.73 -24.13 -4.49
CA THR A 62 21.45 -22.96 -3.66
C THR A 62 20.18 -22.24 -4.11
N VAL A 63 19.52 -21.53 -3.20
CA VAL A 63 18.35 -20.69 -3.54
C VAL A 63 18.71 -19.61 -4.56
N ALA A 64 19.93 -19.08 -4.54
CA ALA A 64 20.41 -18.11 -5.53
C ALA A 64 20.49 -18.71 -6.94
N GLU A 65 20.87 -19.98 -7.08
CA GLU A 65 20.84 -20.69 -8.36
C GLU A 65 19.40 -20.91 -8.83
N MET A 66 18.47 -21.15 -7.92
CA MET A 66 17.05 -21.24 -8.23
C MET A 66 16.47 -19.89 -8.70
N HIS A 67 16.85 -18.79 -8.06
CA HIS A 67 16.49 -17.44 -8.52
C HIS A 67 17.00 -17.16 -9.93
N ARG A 68 18.25 -17.54 -10.23
CA ARG A 68 18.81 -17.47 -11.59
C ARG A 68 18.05 -18.34 -12.59
N LYS A 69 17.77 -19.60 -12.22
CA LYS A 69 17.07 -20.59 -13.06
C LYS A 69 15.69 -20.09 -13.50
N TYR A 70 14.98 -19.39 -12.62
CA TYR A 70 13.65 -18.85 -12.90
C TYR A 70 13.62 -17.38 -13.29
N ASN A 71 14.78 -16.75 -13.53
CA ASN A 71 14.90 -15.32 -13.85
C ASN A 71 14.20 -14.41 -12.82
N LEU A 72 14.32 -14.75 -11.53
CA LEU A 72 13.75 -14.01 -10.40
C LEU A 72 14.75 -13.07 -9.72
N LEU A 73 15.92 -12.85 -10.35
CA LEU A 73 16.86 -11.87 -9.83
C LEU A 73 16.21 -10.48 -9.86
N GLU A 74 16.18 -9.81 -8.71
CA GLU A 74 15.80 -8.40 -8.65
C GLU A 74 16.77 -7.62 -9.56
N SER A 75 16.23 -6.95 -10.57
CA SER A 75 16.97 -5.92 -11.29
C SER A 75 17.13 -4.74 -10.35
N ASP A 76 18.40 -4.41 -10.02
CA ASP A 76 18.79 -3.26 -9.20
C ASP A 76 18.06 -1.96 -9.58
#